data_AF-A0AAD6YX15-F1
#
_entry.id   AF-A0AAD6YX15-F1
#
_cell.length_a   1.000
_cell.length_b   1.000
_cell.length_c   1.000
_cell.angle_alpha   90.00
_cell.angle_beta   90.00
_cell.angle_gamma   90.00
#
_symmetry.space_group_name_H-M   'P 1'
#
loop_
_entity.id
_entity.type
_entity.pdbx_description
1 polymer ?
#
loop_
_entity_poly.entity_id
_entity_poly.type
_entity_poly.pdbx_seq_one_letter_code
_entity_poly.pdbx_strand_id
1 'polypeptide(L)' 'ALPDVPARHQGWVVQDGDTNLEAEGTSMASPVFASVIALLNNELIAAGKPALGLLNP' A
#
# COMPACT_ATOMS: atom_id res chain seq x y z
N ALA A 1 12.97 8.55 -13.96
CA ALA A 1 11.75 7.89 -14.49
C ALA A 1 10.79 7.70 -13.32
N LEU A 2 9.48 7.61 -13.58
CA LEU A 2 8.45 7.32 -12.58
C LEU A 2 7.53 6.22 -13.13
N PRO A 3 6.86 5.43 -12.27
CA PRO A 3 7.03 5.34 -10.81
C PRO A 3 8.15 4.35 -10.41
N ASP A 4 8.51 4.30 -9.12
CA ASP A 4 9.43 3.27 -8.61
C ASP A 4 8.78 1.87 -8.58
N VAL A 5 7.51 1.80 -8.14
CA VAL A 5 6.75 0.55 -8.06
C VAL A 5 5.29 0.78 -8.50
N PRO A 6 4.74 -0.03 -9.43
CA PRO A 6 3.31 -0.03 -9.73
C PRO A 6 2.52 -0.97 -8.80
N ALA A 7 1.27 -0.62 -8.51
CA ALA A 7 0.30 -1.49 -7.83
C ALA A 7 -1.10 -1.32 -8.41
N ARG A 8 -2.01 -2.27 -8.12
CA ARG A 8 -3.38 -2.25 -8.65
C ARG A 8 -4.12 -0.99 -8.20
N HIS A 9 -4.64 -0.22 -9.16
CA HIS A 9 -5.22 1.10 -8.92
C HIS A 9 -6.67 1.24 -9.41
N GLN A 10 -7.33 0.16 -9.83
CA GLN A 10 -8.69 0.17 -10.39
C GLN A 10 -9.55 -0.95 -9.83
N GLY A 11 -10.88 -0.78 -9.95
CA GLY A 11 -11.87 -1.77 -9.52
C GLY A 11 -11.89 -1.93 -8.00
N TRP A 12 -11.78 -0.82 -7.28
CA TRP A 12 -11.93 -0.75 -5.84
C TRP A 12 -13.30 -0.15 -5.50
N VAL A 13 -13.91 -0.65 -4.43
CA VAL A 13 -15.10 -0.03 -3.83
C VAL A 13 -14.68 0.52 -2.49
N VAL A 14 -14.89 1.82 -2.29
CA VAL A 14 -14.61 2.52 -1.03
C VAL A 14 -15.93 2.97 -0.43
N GLN A 15 -16.08 2.77 0.87
CA GLN A 15 -17.22 3.31 1.61
C GLN A 15 -16.90 4.73 2.07
N ASP A 16 -17.71 5.70 1.62
CA ASP A 16 -17.67 7.09 2.04
C ASP A 16 -19.01 7.44 2.72
N GLY A 17 -18.98 7.53 4.05
CA GLY A 17 -20.19 7.57 4.88
C GLY A 17 -21.07 6.34 4.65
N ASP A 18 -22.34 6.57 4.30
CA ASP A 18 -23.31 5.50 4.00
C ASP A 18 -23.32 5.10 2.51
N THR A 19 -22.37 5.59 1.70
CA THR A 19 -22.33 5.34 0.25
C THR A 19 -21.12 4.49 -0.14
N ASN A 20 -21.33 3.54 -1.03
CA ASN A 20 -20.24 2.84 -1.71
C ASN A 20 -19.91 3.54 -3.03
N LEU A 21 -18.65 3.92 -3.20
CA LEU A 21 -18.13 4.60 -4.37
C LEU A 21 -17.13 3.70 -5.09
N GLU A 22 -17.17 3.69 -6.42
CA GLU A 22 -16.08 3.12 -7.20
C GLU A 22 -14.88 4.07 -7.15
N ALA A 23 -13.72 3.55 -6.77
CA ALA A 23 -12.50 4.31 -6.61
C ALA A 23 -11.39 3.75 -7.50
N GLU A 24 -10.61 4.67 -8.06
CA GLU A 24 -9.45 4.35 -8.87
C GLU A 24 -8.34 5.40 -8.75
N GLY A 25 -7.23 5.16 -9.44
CA GLY A 25 -6.07 6.04 -9.49
C GLY A 25 -4.97 5.67 -8.51
N THR A 26 -3.81 6.30 -8.64
CA THR A 26 -2.62 5.97 -7.82
C THR A 26 -2.85 6.13 -6.32
N SER A 27 -3.85 6.93 -5.91
CA SER A 27 -4.35 7.00 -4.54
C SER A 27 -4.83 5.64 -3.99
N MET A 28 -5.28 4.72 -4.84
CA MET A 28 -5.63 3.34 -4.47
C MET A 28 -4.41 2.40 -4.53
N ALA A 29 -3.43 2.67 -5.39
CA ALA A 29 -2.18 1.91 -5.45
C ALA A 29 -1.27 2.14 -4.22
N SER A 30 -1.15 3.39 -3.76
CA SER A 30 -0.32 3.77 -2.62
C SER A 30 -0.62 2.98 -1.34
N PRO A 31 -1.89 2.88 -0.86
CA PRO A 31 -2.21 2.10 0.33
C PRO A 31 -2.03 0.60 0.10
N VAL A 32 -2.27 0.08 -1.12
CA VAL A 32 -2.01 -1.34 -1.44
C VAL A 32 -0.53 -1.67 -1.26
N PHE A 33 0.37 -0.84 -1.81
CA PHE A 33 1.80 -1.03 -1.64
C PHE A 33 2.21 -0.86 -0.16
N ALA A 34 1.71 0.17 0.52
CA ALA A 34 1.98 0.38 1.95
C ALA A 34 1.54 -0.82 2.82
N SER A 35 0.41 -1.46 2.52
CA SER A 35 -0.05 -2.66 3.23
C SER A 35 0.89 -3.85 3.06
N VAL A 36 1.45 -4.07 1.86
CA VAL A 36 2.45 -5.12 1.64
C VAL A 36 3.70 -4.84 2.48
N ILE A 37 4.19 -3.60 2.49
CA ILE A 37 5.35 -3.20 3.30
C ILE A 37 5.07 -3.34 4.80
N ALA A 38 3.86 -3.02 5.25
CA ALA A 38 3.46 -3.20 6.64
C ALA A 38 3.48 -4.68 7.06
N LEU A 39 3.01 -5.59 6.20
CA LEU A 39 3.08 -7.04 6.45
C LEU A 39 4.52 -7.53 6.52
N LEU A 40 5.39 -7.08 5.61
CA LEU A 40 6.82 -7.42 5.66
C LEU A 40 7.49 -6.88 6.93
N ASN A 41 7.21 -5.64 7.31
CA ASN A 41 7.73 -5.06 8.54
C ASN A 41 7.22 -5.79 9.78
N ASN A 42 5.97 -6.25 9.79
CA ASN A 42 5.44 -7.08 10.87
C ASN A 42 6.28 -8.36 11.05
N GLU A 43 6.57 -9.08 9.97
CA GLU A 43 7.41 -10.28 10.00
C GLU A 43 8.85 -9.99 10.43
N LEU A 44 9.44 -8.89 9.94
CA LEU A 44 10.79 -8.49 10.34
C LEU A 44 10.87 -8.18 11.83
N ILE A 45 9.92 -7.40 12.35
CA ILE A 45 9.86 -7.03 13.76
C ILE A 45 9.64 -8.29 14.62
N ALA A 46 8.76 -9.20 14.20
CA ALA A 46 8.54 -10.48 14.89
C ALA A 46 9.82 -11.35 14.94
N ALA A 47 10.67 -11.25 13.91
CA ALA A 47 11.97 -11.92 13.85
C ALA A 47 13.11 -11.13 14.54
N GLY A 48 12.81 -10.04 15.25
CA GLY A 48 13.81 -9.19 15.92
C GLY A 48 14.68 -8.36 14.96
N LYS A 49 14.21 -8.13 13.73
CA LYS A 49 14.91 -7.34 12.69
C LYS A 49 14.34 -5.92 12.60
N PRO A 50 15.14 -4.94 12.15
CA PRO A 50 14.64 -3.60 11.89
C PRO A 50 13.62 -3.59 10.74
N ALA A 51 12.69 -2.63 10.78
CA ALA A 51 11.78 -2.34 9.68
C ALA A 51 12.54 -1.81 8.44
N LEU A 52 11.94 -1.96 7.26
CA LEU A 52 12.55 -1.62 5.97
C LEU A 52 12.85 -0.12 5.80
N GLY A 53 12.09 0.78 6.43
CA GLY A 53 12.35 2.23 6.37
C GLY A 53 12.21 2.83 4.96
N LEU A 54 13.15 3.69 4.57
CA LEU A 54 13.24 4.23 3.21
C LEU A 54 13.65 3.09 2.26
N LEU A 55 12.76 2.74 1.33
CA LEU A 55 12.94 1.57 0.47
C LEU A 55 13.87 1.83 -0.71
N ASN A 56 13.88 3.06 -1.22
CA ASN A 56 14.81 3.47 -2.25
C ASN A 56 16.18 3.76 -1.61
N PRO A 57 17.30 3.34 -2.23
CA PRO A 57 18.64 3.56 -1.69
C PRO A 57 19.08 5.02 -1.57
#